data_AF-A0AAW0VDA6-F1
#
_entry.id   AF-A0AAW0VDA6-F1
#
_cell.length_a   1.000
_cell.length_b   1.000
_cell.length_c   1.000
_cell.angle_alpha   90.00
_cell.angle_beta   90.00
_cell.angle_gamma   90.00
#
_symmetry.space_group_name_H-M   'P 1'
#
loop_
_entity.id
_entity.type
_entity.pdbx_description
1 polymer ?
#
loop_
_entity_poly.entity_id
_entity_poly.type
_entity_poly.pdbx_seq_one_letter_code
_entity_poly.pdbx_strand_id
1 'polypeptide(L)'
;MLIWFNFVSFLAAAPTGRAMLKLTSKNYPPSSVSSLLLETYRDVYKGNLNDVENFISRAQSMAEKSVCVEQTSFRYFLESAHLSFTSHAASECRLNRNDYYQTVTTPFPYFHSSLYDSGDQIVADLRDKIKESLTEIQSDVKFSDFSNLNYDLQCYGDHYELVQVTYEQTIVVARVMLHVRVPSECSFSSFDPRYDELFTTQMEIEVPVNGLFVCTKGRTKHCSNSKAVVSAPKFRSPL
;
A
#
# COMPACT_ATOMS: atom_id res chain seq x y z
N MET A 1 13.57 -25.05 3.59
CA MET A 1 14.28 -24.49 2.42
C MET A 1 14.57 -23.02 2.75
N LEU A 2 15.83 -22.68 2.99
CA LEU A 2 16.24 -21.30 3.29
C LEU A 2 16.18 -20.49 1.99
N ILE A 3 15.20 -19.60 1.86
CA ILE A 3 15.14 -18.65 0.75
C ILE A 3 16.06 -17.49 1.11
N TRP A 4 17.13 -17.37 0.33
CA TRP A 4 18.12 -16.30 0.41
C TRP A 4 17.46 -14.91 0.36
N PHE A 5 17.90 -14.02 1.27
CA PHE A 5 17.51 -12.62 1.31
C PHE A 5 18.02 -11.88 0.07
N ASN A 6 17.19 -11.77 -0.97
CA ASN A 6 17.48 -10.91 -2.12
C ASN A 6 17.00 -9.49 -1.81
N PHE A 7 17.90 -8.69 -1.23
CA PHE A 7 17.81 -7.25 -1.34
C PHE A 7 18.16 -6.90 -2.79
N VAL A 8 17.17 -6.52 -3.60
CA VAL A 8 17.45 -6.05 -4.96
C VAL A 8 17.61 -4.55 -4.88
N SER A 9 18.86 -4.10 -4.90
CA SER A 9 19.19 -2.68 -5.08
C SER A 9 19.24 -2.38 -6.56
N PHE A 10 18.37 -1.48 -7.00
CA PHE A 10 18.46 -0.90 -8.32
C PHE A 10 19.40 0.29 -8.18
N LEU A 11 20.30 0.49 -9.15
CA LEU A 11 20.93 1.79 -9.26
C LEU A 11 19.79 2.78 -9.51
N ALA A 12 19.42 3.57 -8.50
CA ALA A 12 18.53 4.71 -8.65
C ALA A 12 19.15 5.57 -9.73
N ALA A 13 18.69 5.38 -10.96
CA ALA A 13 19.26 6.08 -12.08
C ALA A 13 19.04 7.56 -11.81
N ALA A 14 20.08 8.37 -12.06
CA ALA A 14 19.97 9.81 -12.17
C ALA A 14 18.65 10.20 -12.87
N PRO A 15 18.10 11.42 -12.70
CA PRO A 15 16.83 11.85 -13.30
C PRO A 15 16.71 11.67 -14.85
N THR A 16 17.80 11.28 -15.51
CA THR A 16 17.97 10.87 -16.90
C THR A 16 17.77 9.37 -17.20
N GLY A 17 17.61 8.51 -16.20
CA GLY A 17 17.37 7.08 -16.37
C GLY A 17 16.00 6.76 -16.98
N ARG A 18 15.80 5.48 -17.35
CA ARG A 18 14.49 4.99 -17.79
C ARG A 18 13.57 4.87 -16.58
N ALA A 19 12.62 5.80 -16.44
CA ALA A 19 11.57 5.72 -15.44
C ALA A 19 10.70 4.48 -15.68
N MET A 20 10.28 3.79 -14.62
CA MET A 20 9.33 2.67 -14.73
C MET A 20 7.93 3.17 -15.08
N LEU A 21 7.59 4.37 -14.59
CA LEU A 21 6.34 5.05 -14.90
C LEU A 21 6.60 6.54 -15.09
N LYS A 22 5.99 7.11 -16.13
CA LYS A 22 6.02 8.55 -16.40
C LYS A 22 4.59 9.06 -16.57
N LEU A 23 4.17 9.94 -15.66
CA LEU A 23 2.88 10.59 -15.69
C LEU A 23 3.02 12.02 -16.21
N THR A 24 2.18 12.33 -17.20
CA THR A 24 2.02 13.64 -17.85
C THR A 24 0.57 13.75 -18.32
N SER A 25 0.10 14.96 -18.65
CA SER A 25 -1.25 15.18 -19.18
C SER A 25 -1.54 14.47 -20.51
N LYS A 26 -0.51 13.95 -21.19
CA LYS A 26 -0.65 13.15 -22.42
C LYS A 26 -1.14 11.72 -22.15
N ASN A 27 -0.80 11.18 -20.98
CA ASN A 27 -1.06 9.77 -20.65
C ASN A 27 -2.05 9.61 -19.49
N TYR A 28 -2.31 10.70 -18.74
CA TYR A 28 -3.22 10.73 -17.61
C TYR A 28 -4.14 11.94 -17.70
N PRO A 29 -5.35 11.89 -17.10
CA PRO A 29 -6.25 13.02 -17.06
C PRO A 29 -5.55 14.27 -16.49
N PRO A 30 -5.77 15.47 -17.08
CA PRO A 30 -5.22 16.72 -16.56
C PRO A 30 -5.54 16.97 -15.07
N SER A 31 -6.71 16.50 -14.60
CA SER A 31 -7.11 16.57 -13.20
C SER A 31 -6.19 15.77 -12.28
N SER A 32 -5.74 14.58 -12.69
CA SER A 32 -4.79 13.76 -11.91
C SER A 32 -3.44 14.47 -11.79
N VAL A 33 -2.96 15.08 -12.88
CA VAL A 33 -1.71 15.86 -12.88
C VAL A 33 -1.82 17.07 -11.94
N SER A 34 -2.94 17.79 -12.00
CA SER A 34 -3.20 18.93 -11.11
C SER A 34 -3.24 18.50 -9.64
N SER A 35 -3.97 17.42 -9.31
CA SER A 35 -4.04 16.90 -7.94
C SER A 35 -2.66 16.52 -7.39
N LEU A 36 -1.85 15.79 -8.16
CA LEU A 36 -0.49 15.43 -7.78
C LEU A 36 0.41 16.65 -7.62
N LEU A 37 0.26 17.65 -8.48
CA LEU A 37 1.05 18.87 -8.41
C LEU A 37 0.71 19.67 -7.15
N LEU A 38 -0.58 19.74 -6.79
CA LEU A 38 -1.02 20.33 -5.52
C LEU A 38 -0.46 19.58 -4.30
N GLU A 39 -0.47 18.25 -4.31
CA GLU A 39 0.16 17.44 -3.27
C GLU A 39 1.67 17.68 -3.20
N THR A 40 2.34 17.77 -4.35
CA THR A 40 3.77 18.07 -4.40
C THR A 40 4.08 19.45 -3.81
N TYR A 41 3.26 20.47 -4.09
CA TYR A 41 3.43 21.78 -3.44
C TYR A 41 3.24 21.70 -1.94
N ARG A 42 2.32 20.87 -1.44
CA ARG A 42 2.12 20.64 0.01
C ARG A 42 3.34 19.97 0.64
N ASP A 43 3.95 19.02 -0.04
CA ASP A 43 5.17 18.34 0.44
C ASP A 43 6.39 19.27 0.45
N VAL A 44 6.49 20.16 -0.53
CA VAL A 44 7.52 21.19 -0.60
C VAL A 44 7.35 22.22 0.51
N TYR A 45 6.10 22.59 0.84
CA TYR A 45 5.81 23.64 1.78
C TYR A 45 6.23 23.27 3.21
N LYS A 46 7.30 23.92 3.69
CA LYS A 46 7.74 23.87 5.10
C LYS A 46 7.47 25.19 5.84
N GLY A 47 6.51 25.97 5.35
CA GLY A 47 6.21 27.30 5.86
C GLY A 47 5.41 27.31 7.16
N ASN A 48 5.11 28.50 7.65
CA ASN A 48 4.41 28.72 8.93
C ASN A 48 2.94 28.29 8.84
N LEU A 49 2.43 27.65 9.91
CA LEU A 49 1.03 27.23 10.03
C LEU A 49 0.04 28.40 9.94
N ASN A 50 0.47 29.63 10.21
CA ASN A 50 -0.37 30.83 10.18
C ASN A 50 -0.69 31.36 8.76
N ASP A 51 -0.04 30.84 7.71
CA ASP A 51 -0.24 31.30 6.31
C ASP A 51 -0.74 30.16 5.39
N VAL A 52 -1.27 29.09 5.99
CA VAL A 52 -1.65 27.86 5.28
C VAL A 52 -2.77 28.10 4.28
N GLU A 53 -3.76 28.95 4.58
CA GLU A 53 -4.87 29.23 3.66
C GLU A 53 -4.40 29.95 2.38
N ASN A 54 -3.54 30.96 2.54
CA ASN A 54 -2.93 31.68 1.43
C ASN A 54 -2.03 30.76 0.59
N PHE A 55 -1.24 29.91 1.27
CA PHE A 55 -0.47 28.86 0.61
C PHE A 55 -1.37 27.93 -0.23
N ILE A 56 -2.44 27.37 0.36
CA ILE A 56 -3.35 26.45 -0.33
C ILE A 56 -3.95 27.11 -1.56
N SER A 57 -4.43 28.36 -1.44
CA SER A 57 -5.02 29.10 -2.56
C SER A 57 -4.01 29.31 -3.70
N ARG A 58 -2.78 29.72 -3.38
CA ARG A 58 -1.71 29.90 -4.36
C ARG A 58 -1.30 28.57 -5.01
N ALA A 59 -1.18 27.51 -4.23
CA ALA A 59 -0.83 26.17 -4.71
C ALA A 59 -1.91 25.60 -5.63
N GLN A 60 -3.19 25.75 -5.28
CA GLN A 60 -4.32 25.35 -6.13
C GLN A 60 -4.33 26.13 -7.43
N SER A 61 -4.24 27.46 -7.36
CA SER A 61 -4.18 28.31 -8.54
C SER A 61 -3.04 27.92 -9.48
N MET A 62 -1.88 27.55 -8.93
CA MET A 62 -0.73 27.13 -9.72
C MET A 62 -0.90 25.71 -10.30
N ALA A 63 -1.42 24.78 -9.51
CA ALA A 63 -1.66 23.40 -9.94
C ALA A 63 -2.68 23.31 -11.09
N GLU A 64 -3.62 24.26 -11.17
CA GLU A 64 -4.67 24.31 -12.20
C GLU A 64 -4.26 25.09 -13.47
N LYS A 65 -3.16 25.84 -13.45
CA LYS A 65 -2.67 26.55 -14.65
C LYS A 65 -2.36 25.56 -15.76
N SER A 66 -2.89 25.81 -16.95
CA SER A 66 -2.70 24.94 -18.13
C SER A 66 -1.23 24.65 -18.41
N VAL A 67 -0.36 25.66 -18.37
CA VAL A 67 1.09 25.50 -18.58
C VAL A 67 1.72 24.55 -17.56
N CYS A 68 1.31 24.63 -16.29
CA CYS A 68 1.80 23.74 -15.25
C CYS A 68 1.34 22.31 -15.50
N VAL A 69 0.05 22.11 -15.78
CA VAL A 69 -0.54 20.79 -16.03
C VAL A 69 0.04 20.13 -17.29
N GLU A 70 0.24 20.88 -18.36
CA GLU A 70 0.67 20.35 -19.65
C GLU A 70 2.16 20.02 -19.71
N GLN A 71 2.99 20.78 -19.00
CA GLN A 71 4.45 20.67 -19.09
C GLN A 71 5.09 19.97 -17.89
N THR A 72 4.33 19.73 -16.81
CA THR A 72 4.82 18.95 -15.67
C THR A 72 4.99 17.48 -16.03
N SER A 73 6.05 16.86 -15.50
CA SER A 73 6.24 15.42 -15.58
C SER A 73 6.60 14.82 -14.23
N PHE A 74 5.88 13.76 -13.86
CA PHE A 74 6.15 12.92 -12.71
C PHE A 74 6.82 11.65 -13.22
N ARG A 75 8.02 11.36 -12.72
CA ARG A 75 8.80 10.18 -13.13
C ARG A 75 9.11 9.34 -11.91
N TYR A 76 8.67 8.09 -11.95
CA TYR A 76 8.85 7.12 -10.89
C TYR A 76 9.98 6.16 -11.25
N PHE A 77 10.86 5.90 -10.30
CA PHE A 77 12.01 5.02 -10.44
C PHE A 77 12.04 4.03 -9.29
N LEU A 78 12.19 2.75 -9.60
CA LEU A 78 12.38 1.72 -8.60
C LEU A 78 13.82 1.82 -8.08
N GLU A 79 14.00 2.08 -6.79
CA GLU A 79 15.32 2.23 -6.16
C GLU A 79 15.74 0.94 -5.45
N SER A 80 14.82 0.32 -4.71
CA SER A 80 15.08 -0.97 -4.08
C SER A 80 13.78 -1.74 -3.86
N ALA A 81 13.90 -3.05 -3.77
CA ALA A 81 12.80 -3.92 -3.39
C ALA A 81 13.32 -5.00 -2.45
N HIS A 82 12.53 -5.31 -1.42
CA HIS A 82 12.81 -6.41 -0.52
C HIS A 82 11.52 -7.14 -0.15
N LEU A 83 11.66 -8.42 0.18
CA LEU A 83 10.55 -9.23 0.68
C LEU A 83 10.34 -8.96 2.16
N SER A 84 9.08 -8.88 2.56
CA SER A 84 8.65 -8.77 3.94
C SER A 84 7.51 -9.74 4.19
N PHE A 85 7.43 -10.26 5.41
CA PHE A 85 6.35 -11.12 5.87
C PHE A 85 5.46 -10.32 6.81
N THR A 86 4.17 -10.26 6.50
CA THR A 86 3.20 -9.52 7.29
C THR A 86 2.01 -10.39 7.63
N SER A 87 1.34 -10.04 8.73
CA SER A 87 0.15 -10.75 9.22
C SER A 87 -0.93 -9.76 9.60
N HIS A 88 -2.16 -10.01 9.19
CA HIS A 88 -3.31 -9.16 9.48
C HIS A 88 -4.44 -9.98 10.12
N ALA A 89 -5.18 -9.35 11.04
CA ALA A 89 -6.40 -9.94 11.57
C ALA A 89 -7.47 -9.98 10.47
N ALA A 90 -7.83 -11.19 10.03
CA ALA A 90 -8.77 -11.43 8.94
C ALA A 90 -10.14 -11.90 9.44
N SER A 91 -10.37 -11.95 10.75
CA SER A 91 -11.69 -12.13 11.35
C SER A 91 -11.75 -11.42 12.70
N GLU A 92 -12.94 -11.43 13.31
CA GLU A 92 -13.10 -11.14 14.74
C GLU A 92 -12.25 -12.10 15.59
N CYS A 93 -11.77 -11.60 16.73
CA CYS A 93 -11.22 -12.44 17.79
C CYS A 93 -12.38 -12.95 18.63
N ARG A 94 -12.54 -14.28 18.78
CA ARG A 94 -13.62 -14.89 19.56
C ARG A 94 -13.08 -15.67 20.73
N LEU A 95 -13.75 -15.55 21.89
CA LEU A 95 -13.52 -16.41 23.05
C LEU A 95 -14.73 -17.32 23.23
N ASN A 96 -14.52 -18.63 23.16
CA ASN A 96 -15.59 -19.56 23.49
C ASN A 96 -15.71 -19.73 25.01
N ARG A 97 -16.87 -19.39 25.57
CA ARG A 97 -17.18 -19.62 27.00
C ARG A 97 -18.14 -20.79 27.22
N ASN A 98 -18.50 -21.53 26.19
CA ASN A 98 -19.44 -22.64 26.28
C ASN A 98 -18.68 -23.96 26.38
N ASP A 99 -19.07 -24.84 27.31
CA ASP A 99 -18.45 -26.15 27.53
C ASP A 99 -18.84 -27.20 26.48
N TYR A 100 -19.97 -27.01 25.78
CA TYR A 100 -20.63 -28.04 24.97
C TYR A 100 -20.57 -27.79 23.46
N TYR A 101 -20.33 -26.54 23.07
CA TYR A 101 -20.39 -26.09 21.69
C TYR A 101 -19.12 -25.34 21.31
N GLN A 102 -18.63 -25.57 20.09
CA GLN A 102 -17.49 -24.85 19.53
C GLN A 102 -17.95 -23.51 18.95
N THR A 103 -17.12 -22.47 19.12
CA THR A 103 -17.27 -21.26 18.32
C THR A 103 -16.61 -21.45 16.97
N VAL A 104 -17.16 -20.82 15.94
CA VAL A 104 -16.61 -20.83 14.59
C VAL A 104 -16.32 -19.40 14.18
N THR A 105 -15.15 -19.16 13.61
CA THR A 105 -14.81 -17.91 12.95
C THR A 105 -14.33 -18.18 11.52
N THR A 106 -14.65 -17.27 10.62
CA THR A 106 -14.33 -17.34 9.19
C THR A 106 -13.68 -16.03 8.76
N PRO A 107 -12.91 -16.02 7.65
CA PRO A 107 -12.38 -14.79 7.08
C PRO A 107 -13.49 -13.76 6.80
N PHE A 108 -13.16 -12.47 6.90
CA PHE A 108 -14.02 -11.41 6.40
C PHE A 108 -14.13 -11.50 4.87
N PRO A 109 -15.33 -11.26 4.29
CA PRO A 109 -15.49 -11.26 2.85
C PRO A 109 -14.68 -10.12 2.21
N TYR A 110 -14.09 -10.37 1.04
CA TYR A 110 -13.29 -9.41 0.27
C TYR A 110 -12.12 -8.78 1.06
N PHE A 111 -11.62 -9.47 2.09
CA PHE A 111 -10.56 -8.97 2.96
C PHE A 111 -9.28 -8.53 2.22
N HIS A 112 -8.86 -9.27 1.19
CA HIS A 112 -7.67 -8.88 0.44
C HIS A 112 -7.88 -7.57 -0.34
N SER A 113 -9.06 -7.41 -0.94
CA SER A 113 -9.40 -6.18 -1.65
C SER A 113 -9.41 -4.97 -0.72
N SER A 114 -9.87 -5.12 0.53
CA SER A 114 -9.84 -4.00 1.48
C SER A 114 -8.43 -3.56 1.91
N LEU A 115 -7.40 -4.40 1.68
CA LEU A 115 -6.00 -4.04 1.95
C LEU A 115 -5.35 -3.32 0.77
N TYR A 116 -5.68 -3.71 -0.47
CA TYR A 116 -4.90 -3.32 -1.66
C TYR A 116 -5.68 -2.52 -2.69
N ASP A 117 -7.01 -2.52 -2.65
CA ASP A 117 -7.84 -1.71 -3.53
C ASP A 117 -7.94 -0.28 -2.97
N SER A 118 -6.97 0.56 -3.34
CA SER A 118 -6.87 1.94 -2.85
C SER A 118 -7.78 2.91 -3.59
N GLY A 119 -8.39 2.50 -4.70
CA GLY A 119 -9.08 3.39 -5.64
C GLY A 119 -8.16 4.39 -6.37
N ASP A 120 -6.86 4.38 -6.08
CA ASP A 120 -5.86 5.23 -6.73
C ASP A 120 -5.22 4.50 -7.91
N GLN A 121 -5.54 4.96 -9.12
CA GLN A 121 -5.05 4.40 -10.37
C GLN A 121 -3.51 4.45 -10.48
N ILE A 122 -2.86 5.48 -9.92
CA ILE A 122 -1.41 5.65 -10.03
C ILE A 122 -0.72 4.59 -9.17
N VAL A 123 -1.24 4.35 -7.97
CA VAL A 123 -0.74 3.29 -7.09
C VAL A 123 -0.95 1.92 -7.74
N ALA A 124 -2.09 1.69 -8.38
CA ALA A 124 -2.33 0.45 -9.12
C ALA A 124 -1.33 0.26 -10.27
N ASP A 125 -1.13 1.29 -11.11
CA ASP A 125 -0.17 1.25 -12.22
C ASP A 125 1.27 1.03 -11.72
N LEU A 126 1.65 1.67 -10.61
CA LEU A 126 2.96 1.47 -9.99
C LEU A 126 3.17 0.02 -9.52
N ARG A 127 2.16 -0.58 -8.86
CA ARG A 127 2.24 -1.98 -8.45
C ARG A 127 2.46 -2.90 -9.64
N ASP A 128 1.75 -2.67 -10.75
CA ASP A 128 1.91 -3.49 -11.95
C ASP A 128 3.28 -3.29 -12.61
N LYS A 129 3.80 -2.05 -12.66
CA LYS A 129 5.17 -1.79 -13.13
C LYS A 129 6.24 -2.39 -12.24
N ILE A 130 6.03 -2.44 -10.93
CA ILE A 130 6.92 -3.13 -10.00
C ILE A 130 6.88 -4.64 -10.25
N LYS A 131 5.70 -5.26 -10.42
CA LYS A 131 5.57 -6.68 -10.75
C LYS A 131 6.29 -7.03 -12.06
N GLU A 132 6.06 -6.24 -13.12
CA GLU A 132 6.74 -6.39 -14.42
C GLU A 132 8.27 -6.35 -14.23
N SER A 133 8.78 -5.30 -13.57
CA SER A 133 10.22 -5.11 -13.35
C SER A 133 10.86 -6.25 -12.54
N LEU A 134 10.17 -6.75 -11.51
CA LEU A 134 10.67 -7.83 -10.68
C LEU A 134 10.66 -9.17 -11.41
N THR A 135 9.63 -9.43 -12.22
CA THR A 135 9.52 -10.67 -13.02
C THR A 135 10.59 -10.71 -14.12
N GLU A 136 10.92 -9.55 -14.71
CA GLU A 136 12.03 -9.43 -15.69
C GLU A 136 13.40 -9.75 -15.07
N ILE A 137 13.63 -9.34 -13.81
CA ILE A 137 14.91 -9.55 -13.12
C ILE A 137 15.02 -10.95 -12.53
N GLN A 138 13.94 -11.43 -11.93
CA GLN A 138 13.88 -12.70 -11.25
C GLN A 138 12.59 -13.42 -11.64
N SER A 139 12.66 -14.19 -12.74
CA SER A 139 11.53 -14.94 -13.31
C SER A 139 10.89 -15.95 -12.35
N ASP A 140 11.58 -16.30 -11.27
CA ASP A 140 11.10 -17.21 -10.23
C ASP A 140 10.10 -16.55 -9.27
N VAL A 141 10.04 -15.21 -9.24
CA VAL A 141 9.04 -14.49 -8.46
C VAL A 141 7.69 -14.63 -9.16
N LYS A 142 6.79 -15.42 -8.54
CA LYS A 142 5.42 -15.60 -9.02
C LYS A 142 4.45 -14.91 -8.07
N PHE A 143 3.67 -14.00 -8.63
CA PHE A 143 2.58 -13.33 -7.93
C PHE A 143 1.34 -14.23 -7.96
N SER A 144 0.79 -14.54 -6.80
CA SER A 144 -0.40 -15.36 -6.64
C SER A 144 -1.64 -14.68 -7.19
N ASP A 145 -2.58 -15.50 -7.66
CA ASP A 145 -3.95 -15.06 -7.92
C ASP A 145 -4.73 -15.00 -6.60
N PHE A 146 -4.93 -13.80 -6.09
CA PHE A 146 -5.64 -13.54 -4.84
C PHE A 146 -7.16 -13.62 -4.96
N SER A 147 -7.71 -13.83 -6.16
CA SER A 147 -9.15 -14.07 -6.33
C SER A 147 -9.59 -15.42 -5.75
N ASN A 148 -8.65 -16.37 -5.61
CA ASN A 148 -8.89 -17.74 -5.15
C ASN A 148 -8.51 -17.96 -3.67
N LEU A 149 -8.49 -16.91 -2.84
CA LEU A 149 -8.26 -17.07 -1.41
C LEU A 149 -9.39 -17.89 -0.76
N ASN A 150 -9.05 -18.75 0.20
CA ASN A 150 -10.00 -19.66 0.86
C ASN A 150 -10.90 -18.93 1.88
N TYR A 151 -11.86 -18.15 1.38
CA TYR A 151 -12.85 -17.47 2.22
C TYR A 151 -13.79 -18.42 2.98
N ASP A 152 -13.82 -19.70 2.60
CA ASP A 152 -14.60 -20.75 3.26
C ASP A 152 -13.87 -21.40 4.44
N LEU A 153 -12.66 -20.94 4.78
CA LEU A 153 -11.92 -21.45 5.94
C LEU A 153 -12.73 -21.27 7.23
N GLN A 154 -12.94 -22.38 7.95
CA GLN A 154 -13.61 -22.38 9.25
C GLN A 154 -12.61 -22.72 10.36
N CYS A 155 -12.47 -21.80 11.30
CA CYS A 155 -11.60 -21.98 12.47
C CYS A 155 -12.45 -22.21 13.71
N TYR A 156 -12.27 -23.37 14.33
CA TYR A 156 -13.01 -23.81 15.51
C TYR A 156 -12.25 -23.45 16.78
N GLY A 157 -12.96 -22.90 17.76
CA GLY A 157 -12.46 -22.61 19.10
C GLY A 157 -13.16 -23.45 20.16
N ASP A 158 -12.38 -24.22 20.91
CA ASP A 158 -12.84 -25.07 22.01
C ASP A 158 -13.10 -24.25 23.28
N HIS A 159 -13.58 -24.89 24.35
CA HIS A 159 -13.91 -24.21 25.59
C HIS A 159 -12.71 -23.42 26.18
N TYR A 160 -12.96 -22.15 26.55
CA TYR A 160 -11.95 -21.15 26.96
C TYR A 160 -10.86 -20.83 25.93
N GLU A 161 -11.03 -21.24 24.68
CA GLU A 161 -10.07 -20.95 23.63
C GLU A 161 -10.39 -19.62 22.93
N LEU A 162 -9.33 -18.84 22.70
CA LEU A 162 -9.36 -17.71 21.79
C LEU A 162 -9.10 -18.21 20.37
N VAL A 163 -9.92 -17.80 19.40
CA VAL A 163 -9.74 -18.15 18.00
C VAL A 163 -9.92 -16.92 17.11
N GLN A 164 -9.05 -16.79 16.11
CA GLN A 164 -9.09 -15.76 15.08
C GLN A 164 -8.55 -16.33 13.76
N VAL A 165 -9.10 -15.89 12.63
CA VAL A 165 -8.45 -16.07 11.33
C VAL A 165 -7.42 -14.98 11.14
N THR A 166 -6.19 -15.36 10.83
CA THR A 166 -5.12 -14.45 10.45
C THR A 166 -4.83 -14.62 8.96
N TYR A 167 -4.63 -13.52 8.26
CA TYR A 167 -4.10 -13.52 6.89
C TYR A 167 -2.59 -13.33 6.97
N GLU A 168 -1.84 -14.36 6.59
CA GLU A 168 -0.39 -14.32 6.51
C GLU A 168 0.02 -14.16 5.06
N GLN A 169 0.93 -13.22 4.80
CA GLN A 169 1.35 -12.92 3.43
C GLN A 169 2.82 -12.56 3.32
N THR A 170 3.36 -12.88 2.15
CA THR A 170 4.64 -12.34 1.69
C THR A 170 4.35 -11.17 0.76
N ILE A 171 4.93 -10.03 1.06
CA ILE A 171 4.83 -8.81 0.25
C ILE A 171 6.22 -8.41 -0.24
N VAL A 172 6.27 -7.70 -1.36
CA VAL A 172 7.42 -6.88 -1.73
C VAL A 172 7.16 -5.46 -1.25
N VAL A 173 8.10 -4.93 -0.47
CA VAL A 173 8.15 -3.51 -0.12
C VAL A 173 9.14 -2.84 -1.07
N ALA A 174 8.60 -2.08 -2.02
CA ALA A 174 9.37 -1.39 -3.04
C ALA A 174 9.55 0.08 -2.67
N ARG A 175 10.80 0.55 -2.62
CA ARG A 175 11.12 1.97 -2.51
C ARG A 175 11.14 2.59 -3.89
N VAL A 176 10.28 3.58 -4.06
CA VAL A 176 10.09 4.31 -5.32
C VAL A 176 10.52 5.74 -5.13
N MET A 177 11.46 6.19 -5.97
CA MET A 177 11.86 7.58 -6.08
C MET A 177 10.94 8.29 -7.08
N LEU A 178 10.31 9.37 -6.65
CA LEU A 178 9.51 10.26 -7.50
C LEU A 178 10.31 11.53 -7.79
N HIS A 179 10.58 11.78 -9.07
CA HIS A 179 11.07 13.06 -9.56
C HIS A 179 9.94 13.84 -10.23
N VAL A 180 9.65 15.03 -9.72
CA VAL A 180 8.68 15.96 -10.28
C VAL A 180 9.42 17.12 -10.94
N ARG A 181 9.22 17.28 -12.25
CA ARG A 181 9.76 18.40 -13.01
C ARG A 181 8.63 19.29 -13.49
N VAL A 182 8.70 20.57 -13.18
CA VAL A 182 7.74 21.60 -13.56
C VAL A 182 8.37 22.59 -14.55
N PRO A 183 7.60 23.39 -15.30
CA PRO A 183 8.16 24.55 -16.02
C PRO A 183 8.46 25.70 -15.05
N SER A 184 9.32 26.65 -15.44
CA SER A 184 9.81 27.71 -14.56
C SER A 184 8.69 28.60 -13.99
N GLU A 185 7.58 28.81 -14.71
CA GLU A 185 6.42 29.58 -14.21
C GLU A 185 5.70 28.90 -13.03
N CYS A 186 5.99 27.62 -12.81
CA CYS A 186 5.39 26.77 -11.79
C CYS A 186 6.45 26.28 -10.80
N SER A 187 7.63 26.91 -10.77
CA SER A 187 8.78 26.53 -9.95
C SER A 187 8.42 26.44 -8.46
N PHE A 188 8.95 25.41 -7.80
CA PHE A 188 8.77 25.16 -6.37
C PHE A 188 9.39 26.27 -5.51
N SER A 189 10.31 27.04 -6.07
CA SER A 189 10.96 28.20 -5.44
C SER A 189 9.97 29.26 -4.94
N SER A 190 8.78 29.33 -5.56
CA SER A 190 7.68 30.20 -5.15
C SER A 190 7.09 29.85 -3.78
N PHE A 191 7.36 28.64 -3.29
CA PHE A 191 6.89 28.09 -2.02
C PHE A 191 8.04 27.80 -1.06
N ASP A 192 9.16 27.29 -1.55
CA ASP A 192 10.39 27.07 -0.78
C ASP A 192 11.62 27.26 -1.68
N PRO A 193 12.48 28.26 -1.40
CA PRO A 193 13.59 28.65 -2.29
C PRO A 193 14.70 27.58 -2.40
N ARG A 194 14.65 26.52 -1.60
CA ARG A 194 15.60 25.40 -1.72
C ARG A 194 15.32 24.49 -2.91
N TYR A 195 14.11 24.55 -3.44
CA TYR A 195 13.70 23.77 -4.59
C TYR A 195 13.47 24.70 -5.78
N ASP A 196 13.94 24.28 -6.94
CA ASP A 196 13.76 25.03 -8.19
C ASP A 196 12.66 24.36 -9.03
N GLU A 197 12.92 23.98 -10.28
CA GLU A 197 11.94 23.27 -11.11
C GLU A 197 11.93 21.75 -10.91
N LEU A 198 12.77 21.23 -10.02
CA LEU A 198 12.87 19.81 -9.71
C LEU A 198 12.63 19.56 -8.23
N PHE A 199 11.65 18.72 -7.93
CA PHE A 199 11.42 18.15 -6.61
C PHE A 199 11.62 16.64 -6.65
N THR A 200 12.17 16.09 -5.59
CA THR A 200 12.43 14.65 -5.48
C THR A 200 11.97 14.17 -4.11
N THR A 201 11.18 13.10 -4.09
CA THR A 201 10.72 12.46 -2.86
C THR A 201 10.72 10.94 -3.00
N GLN A 202 10.63 10.25 -1.88
CA GLN A 202 10.57 8.79 -1.81
C GLN A 202 9.24 8.33 -1.23
N MET A 203 8.75 7.20 -1.73
CA MET A 203 7.57 6.53 -1.20
C MET A 203 7.79 5.01 -1.19
N GLU A 204 7.06 4.31 -0.33
CA GLU A 204 7.06 2.85 -0.29
C GLU A 204 5.74 2.32 -0.86
N ILE A 205 5.84 1.40 -1.81
CA ILE A 205 4.71 0.70 -2.41
C ILE A 205 4.78 -0.76 -2.03
N GLU A 206 3.72 -1.26 -1.41
CA GLU A 206 3.55 -2.67 -1.10
C GLU A 206 2.88 -3.41 -2.27
N VAL A 207 3.51 -4.51 -2.69
CA VAL A 207 3.00 -5.42 -3.72
C VAL A 207 2.84 -6.82 -3.12
N PRO A 208 1.62 -7.35 -2.98
CA PRO A 208 1.42 -8.68 -2.42
C PRO A 208 1.93 -9.76 -3.39
N VAL A 209 2.74 -10.70 -2.88
CA VAL A 209 3.32 -11.80 -3.67
C VAL A 209 2.48 -13.06 -3.50
N ASN A 210 2.25 -13.46 -2.26
CA ASN A 210 1.37 -14.58 -1.92
C ASN A 210 0.79 -14.37 -0.53
N GLY A 211 -0.28 -15.09 -0.22
CA GLY A 211 -0.83 -15.10 1.12
C GLY A 211 -1.90 -16.16 1.30
N LEU A 212 -2.20 -16.47 2.55
CA LEU A 212 -3.16 -17.49 2.91
C LEU A 212 -3.85 -17.15 4.24
N PHE A 213 -5.06 -17.68 4.42
CA PHE A 213 -5.76 -17.62 5.70
C PHE A 213 -5.33 -18.78 6.59
N VAL A 214 -5.06 -18.47 7.85
CA VAL A 214 -4.62 -19.43 8.87
C VAL A 214 -5.53 -19.32 10.10
N CYS A 215 -5.85 -20.46 10.69
CA CYS A 215 -6.49 -20.50 12.00
C CYS A 215 -5.46 -20.26 13.10
N THR A 216 -5.62 -19.16 13.84
CA THR A 216 -4.78 -18.87 14.99
C THR A 216 -5.57 -19.07 16.28
N LYS A 217 -5.04 -19.92 17.16
CA LYS A 217 -5.59 -20.23 18.48
C LYS A 217 -4.74 -19.56 19.57
N GLY A 218 -5.38 -19.14 20.65
CA GLY A 218 -4.74 -18.49 21.79
C GLY A 218 -4.55 -16.97 21.62
N ARG A 219 -3.70 -16.39 22.49
CA ARG A 219 -3.43 -14.95 22.49
C ARG A 219 -2.46 -14.58 21.37
N THR A 220 -2.78 -13.51 20.66
CA THR A 220 -1.92 -12.90 19.63
C THR A 220 -1.85 -11.39 19.85
N LYS A 221 -1.03 -10.68 19.05
CA LYS A 221 -1.03 -9.21 19.00
C LYS A 221 -2.42 -8.63 18.73
N HIS A 222 -3.23 -9.36 17.97
CA HIS A 222 -4.55 -8.92 17.50
C HIS A 222 -5.72 -9.56 18.24
N CYS A 223 -5.49 -10.63 19.01
CA CYS A 223 -6.51 -11.36 19.75
C CYS A 223 -6.13 -11.58 21.22
N SER A 224 -6.95 -11.02 22.12
CA SER A 224 -6.79 -11.12 23.57
C SER A 224 -8.15 -11.14 24.24
N ASN A 225 -8.22 -11.55 25.51
CA ASN A 225 -9.47 -11.57 26.28
C ASN A 225 -10.20 -10.22 26.30
N SER A 226 -9.46 -9.10 26.25
CA SER A 226 -10.03 -7.74 26.24
C SER A 226 -10.60 -7.32 24.88
N LYS A 227 -10.18 -7.97 23.79
CA LYS A 227 -10.63 -7.70 22.41
C LYS A 227 -11.62 -8.74 21.89
N ALA A 228 -11.80 -9.82 22.64
CA ALA A 228 -12.58 -10.98 22.19
C ALA A 228 -14.08 -10.71 22.28
N VAL A 229 -14.79 -11.00 21.19
CA VAL A 229 -16.25 -11.07 21.18
C VAL A 229 -16.67 -12.40 21.83
N VAL A 230 -17.55 -12.32 22.82
CA VAL A 230 -18.13 -13.51 23.46
C VAL A 230 -19.33 -13.97 22.62
N SER A 231 -19.15 -15.04 21.86
CA SER A 231 -20.20 -15.56 20.97
C SER A 231 -21.13 -16.55 21.70
N ALA A 232 -22.40 -16.59 21.30
CA ALA A 232 -23.29 -17.73 21.55
C ALA A 232 -23.05 -18.79 20.45
N PRO A 233 -22.40 -19.93 20.76
CA PRO A 233 -21.97 -20.91 19.76
C PRO A 233 -23.15 -21.71 19.18
N LYS A 234 -22.98 -22.20 17.95
CA LYS A 234 -24.02 -22.89 17.15
C LYS A 234 -23.71 -24.35 16.80
N PHE A 235 -22.49 -24.83 17.05
CA PHE A 235 -22.04 -26.17 16.62
C PHE A 235 -21.66 -27.04 17.81
N ARG A 236 -22.28 -28.22 17.92
CA ARG A 236 -22.03 -29.18 19.01
C ARG A 236 -20.66 -29.81 18.78
N SER A 237 -19.81 -29.82 19.79
CA SER A 237 -18.51 -30.50 19.68
C SER A 237 -18.76 -31.98 19.36
N PRO A 238 -18.13 -32.56 18.33
CA PRO A 238 -18.07 -34.01 18.23
C PRO A 238 -17.23 -34.48 19.42
N LEU A 239 -17.88 -35.23 20.31
CA LEU A 239 -17.20 -35.97 21.39
C LEU A 239 -16.26 -37.01 20.79
#